data_AF-A0A519EKA9-F1
#
_entry.id   AF-A0A519EKA9-F1
#
_cell.length_a   1.000
_cell.length_b   1.000
_cell.length_c   1.000
_cell.angle_alpha   90.00
_cell.angle_beta   90.00
_cell.angle_gamma   90.00
#
_symmetry.space_group_name_H-M   'P 1'
#
loop_
_entity.id
_entity.type
_entity.pdbx_description
1 polymer ?
#
loop_
_entity_poly.entity_id
_entity_poly.type
_entity_poly.pdbx_seq_one_letter_code
_entity_poly.pdbx_strand_id
1 'polypeptide(L)'
;GRLADAGHTRVASLCAMLFAALSFLPSLIEPAYAVIGMAVTGVILDFCVQMNMVLGQRAVYALDAKSRSRLNALYMTSIFIGGAIGSVVASALYDHGGWVWIVIVGSVFPVLALLGFLRNSRP
;
A
#
# COMPACT_ATOMS: atom_id res chain seq x y z
N GLY A 1 -15.16 8.37 2.20
CA GLY A 1 -16.17 8.72 3.23
C GLY A 1 -17.24 7.65 3.32
N ARG A 2 -18.25 7.70 2.45
CA ARG A 2 -19.45 6.84 2.49
C ARG A 2 -19.22 5.31 2.43
N LEU A 3 -18.19 4.83 1.74
CA LEU A 3 -17.91 3.38 1.64
C LEU A 3 -17.36 2.77 2.94
N ALA A 4 -16.57 3.54 3.70
CA ALA A 4 -16.04 3.10 4.99
C ALA A 4 -17.09 3.21 6.11
N ASP A 5 -18.02 4.17 6.00
CA ASP A 5 -19.13 4.33 6.95
C ASP A 5 -20.22 3.24 6.77
N ALA A 6 -20.20 2.50 5.66
CA ALA A 6 -21.15 1.42 5.37
C ALA A 6 -20.74 0.03 5.89
N GLY A 7 -19.71 -0.08 6.74
CA GLY A 7 -19.20 -1.38 7.23
C GLY A 7 -18.30 -2.14 6.23
N HIS A 8 -17.99 -1.53 5.08
CA HIS A 8 -17.16 -2.14 4.03
C HIS A 8 -15.67 -1.85 4.18
N THR A 9 -15.20 -1.37 5.35
CA THR A 9 -13.78 -1.14 5.66
C THR A 9 -12.92 -2.34 5.28
N ARG A 10 -13.45 -3.56 5.51
CA ARG A 10 -12.79 -4.83 5.17
C ARG A 10 -12.61 -5.03 3.66
N VAL A 11 -13.65 -4.74 2.88
CA VAL A 11 -13.64 -4.87 1.41
C VAL A 11 -12.77 -3.77 0.79
N ALA A 12 -12.83 -2.56 1.33
CA ALA A 12 -11.99 -1.45 0.86
C ALA A 12 -10.49 -1.72 1.08
N SER A 13 -10.11 -2.25 2.25
CA SER A 13 -8.72 -2.65 2.52
C SER A 13 -8.27 -3.82 1.62
N LEU A 14 -9.13 -4.83 1.39
CA LEU A 14 -8.84 -5.92 0.46
C LEU A 14 -8.61 -5.41 -0.97
N CYS A 15 -9.53 -4.58 -1.47
CA CYS A 15 -9.41 -3.98 -2.80
C CYS A 15 -8.14 -3.15 -2.91
N ALA A 16 -7.83 -2.32 -1.91
CA ALA A 16 -6.62 -1.49 -1.93
C ALA A 16 -5.33 -2.34 -1.92
N MET A 17 -5.28 -3.43 -1.17
CA MET A 17 -4.12 -4.34 -1.17
C MET A 17 -4.00 -5.11 -2.49
N LEU A 18 -5.12 -5.57 -3.06
CA LEU A 18 -5.15 -6.24 -4.36
C LEU A 18 -4.72 -5.30 -5.49
N PHE A 19 -5.28 -4.09 -5.55
CA PHE A 19 -4.91 -3.09 -6.55
C PHE A 19 -3.46 -2.63 -6.39
N ALA A 20 -2.94 -2.53 -5.16
CA ALA A 20 -1.52 -2.24 -4.93
C ALA A 20 -0.58 -3.37 -5.39
N ALA A 21 -1.02 -4.63 -5.34
CA ALA A 21 -0.24 -5.74 -5.90
C ALA A 21 -0.24 -5.73 -7.44
N LEU A 22 -1.40 -5.41 -8.03
CA LEU A 22 -1.62 -5.39 -9.48
C LEU A 22 -1.15 -4.10 -10.17
N SER A 23 -0.95 -3.01 -9.42
CA SER A 23 -0.60 -1.70 -9.97
C SER A 23 0.74 -1.67 -10.66
N PHE A 24 1.64 -2.63 -10.39
CA PHE A 24 2.93 -2.72 -11.07
C PHE A 24 2.84 -3.41 -12.44
N LEU A 25 1.74 -4.11 -12.76
CA LEU A 25 1.58 -4.80 -14.04
C LEU A 25 1.61 -3.87 -15.28
N PRO A 26 0.97 -2.68 -15.27
CA PRO A 26 1.09 -1.72 -16.38
C PRO A 26 2.50 -1.22 -16.63
N SER A 27 3.40 -1.28 -15.64
CA SER A 27 4.80 -0.85 -15.81
C SER A 27 5.68 -1.87 -16.55
N LEU A 28 5.12 -3.06 -16.89
CA LEU A 28 5.78 -4.08 -17.70
C LEU A 28 5.45 -3.95 -19.22
N ILE A 29 4.67 -2.94 -19.61
CA ILE A 29 4.28 -2.71 -21.02
C ILE A 29 5.50 -2.33 -21.87
N GLU A 30 5.46 -2.69 -23.16
CA GLU A 30 6.49 -2.42 -24.17
C GLU A 30 7.03 -0.97 -24.16
N PRO A 31 8.30 -0.78 -24.61
CA PRO A 31 9.03 0.49 -24.49
C PRO A 31 8.30 1.72 -25.04
N ALA A 32 7.46 1.55 -26.07
CA ALA A 32 6.71 2.63 -26.69
C ALA A 32 5.70 3.31 -25.75
N TYR A 33 5.18 2.60 -24.74
CA TYR A 33 4.17 3.11 -23.81
C TYR A 33 4.63 3.04 -22.33
N ALA A 34 5.92 2.76 -22.09
CA ALA A 34 6.46 2.55 -20.75
C ALA A 34 6.19 3.74 -19.80
N VAL A 35 6.30 4.98 -20.28
CA VAL A 35 6.02 6.19 -19.47
C VAL A 35 4.56 6.25 -19.01
N ILE A 36 3.62 5.90 -19.89
CA ILE A 36 2.19 5.87 -19.55
C ILE A 36 1.92 4.74 -18.56
N GLY A 37 2.53 3.56 -18.78
CA GLY A 37 2.48 2.44 -17.84
C GLY A 37 2.96 2.82 -16.43
N MET A 38 4.10 3.49 -16.32
CA MET A 38 4.64 3.98 -15.06
C MET A 38 3.74 5.04 -14.40
N ALA A 39 3.17 5.97 -15.18
CA ALA A 39 2.25 6.97 -14.66
C ALA A 39 0.99 6.33 -14.07
N VAL A 40 0.39 5.38 -14.80
CA VAL A 40 -0.78 4.62 -14.33
C VAL A 40 -0.44 3.84 -13.06
N THR A 41 0.71 3.15 -13.03
CA THR A 41 1.21 2.46 -11.84
C THR A 41 1.32 3.40 -10.64
N GLY A 42 1.92 4.58 -10.81
CA GLY A 42 2.08 5.56 -9.74
C GLY A 42 0.75 6.07 -9.20
N VAL A 43 -0.19 6.42 -10.09
CA VAL A 43 -1.51 6.93 -9.69
C VAL A 43 -2.31 5.87 -8.92
N ILE A 44 -2.32 4.63 -9.41
CA ILE A 44 -3.06 3.55 -8.74
C ILE A 44 -2.43 3.23 -7.38
N LEU A 45 -1.09 3.18 -7.30
CA LEU A 45 -0.39 2.96 -6.03
C LEU A 45 -0.70 4.05 -5.02
N ASP A 46 -0.59 5.32 -5.41
CA ASP A 46 -0.86 6.46 -4.52
C ASP A 46 -2.29 6.40 -3.98
N PHE A 47 -3.26 6.15 -4.85
CA PHE A 47 -4.65 6.01 -4.46
C PHE A 47 -4.87 4.86 -3.45
N CYS A 48 -4.22 3.71 -3.66
CA CYS A 48 -4.33 2.57 -2.75
C CYS A 48 -3.68 2.83 -1.38
N VAL A 49 -2.52 3.50 -1.38
CA VAL A 49 -1.82 3.88 -0.14
C VAL A 49 -2.64 4.90 0.64
N GLN A 50 -3.12 5.95 -0.02
CA GLN A 50 -3.94 6.99 0.58
C GLN A 50 -5.25 6.43 1.13
N MET A 51 -5.90 5.52 0.41
CA MET A 51 -7.09 4.83 0.88
C MET A 51 -6.81 4.03 2.17
N ASN A 52 -5.74 3.23 2.20
CA ASN A 52 -5.36 2.49 3.40
C ASN A 52 -5.02 3.41 4.58
N MET A 53 -4.34 4.54 4.31
CA MET A 53 -4.00 5.51 5.34
C MET A 53 -5.26 6.10 5.98
N VAL A 54 -6.22 6.53 5.17
CA VAL A 54 -7.50 7.08 5.65
C VAL A 54 -8.30 6.05 6.46
N LEU A 55 -8.36 4.79 6.01
CA LEU A 55 -9.05 3.71 6.74
C LEU A 55 -8.35 3.39 8.06
N GLY A 56 -7.01 3.32 8.06
CA GLY A 56 -6.20 3.06 9.26
C GLY A 56 -6.35 4.18 10.29
N GLN A 57 -6.28 5.44 9.87
CA GLN A 57 -6.51 6.59 10.74
C GLN A 57 -7.92 6.57 11.34
N ARG A 58 -8.95 6.24 10.56
CA ARG A 58 -10.33 6.10 11.09
C ARG A 58 -10.41 5.03 12.17
N ALA A 59 -9.75 3.88 11.98
CA ALA A 59 -9.70 2.82 12.99
C ALA A 59 -8.98 3.30 14.27
N VAL A 60 -7.88 4.05 14.14
CA VAL A 60 -7.18 4.67 15.28
C VAL A 60 -8.07 5.68 16.01
N TYR A 61 -8.80 6.52 15.27
CA TYR A 61 -9.70 7.52 15.85
C TYR A 61 -10.97 6.93 16.47
N ALA A 62 -11.35 5.70 16.14
CA ALA A 62 -12.46 5.00 16.78
C ALA A 62 -12.13 4.52 18.21
N LEU A 63 -10.85 4.42 18.57
CA LEU A 63 -10.39 3.98 19.90
C LEU A 63 -10.59 5.05 20.96
N ASP A 64 -10.30 4.73 22.22
CA ASP A 64 -10.57 5.61 23.35
C ASP A 64 -9.71 6.89 23.33
N ALA A 65 -10.29 8.05 23.67
CA ALA A 65 -9.71 9.38 23.40
C ALA A 65 -8.30 9.57 24.00
N LYS A 66 -8.05 8.97 25.17
CA LYS A 66 -6.77 9.00 25.88
C LYS A 66 -5.62 8.32 25.09
N SER A 67 -5.95 7.37 24.22
CA SER A 67 -4.98 6.56 23.48
C SER A 67 -4.77 7.01 22.04
N ARG A 68 -5.70 7.76 21.45
CA ARG A 68 -5.71 8.18 20.03
C ARG A 68 -4.43 8.89 19.59
N SER A 69 -3.97 9.88 20.36
CA SER A 69 -2.78 10.68 20.01
C SER A 69 -1.53 9.81 19.92
N ARG A 70 -1.30 8.95 20.92
CA ARG A 70 -0.16 8.02 20.94
C ARG A 70 -0.22 7.00 19.81
N LEU A 71 -1.40 6.43 19.57
CA LEU A 71 -1.59 5.44 18.52
C LEU A 71 -1.44 6.04 17.12
N ASN A 72 -1.93 7.26 16.89
CA ASN A 72 -1.73 7.96 15.62
C ASN A 72 -0.25 8.29 15.38
N ALA A 73 0.47 8.72 16.43
CA ALA A 73 1.91 8.92 16.34
C ALA A 73 2.63 7.62 15.96
N LEU A 74 2.36 6.51 16.65
CA LEU A 74 2.93 5.19 16.33
C LEU A 74 2.59 4.73 14.91
N TYR A 75 1.35 4.97 14.46
CA TYR A 75 0.89 4.64 13.12
C TYR A 75 1.70 5.41 12.06
N MET A 76 1.81 6.73 12.19
CA MET A 76 2.58 7.56 11.27
C MET A 76 4.07 7.25 11.30
N THR A 77 4.65 7.04 12.49
CA THR A 77 6.05 6.59 12.63
C THR A 77 6.28 5.27 11.90
N SER A 78 5.36 4.31 12.00
CA SER A 78 5.46 3.03 11.29
C SER A 78 5.44 3.20 9.77
N ILE A 79 4.58 4.09 9.25
CA ILE A 79 4.55 4.45 7.82
C ILE A 79 5.88 5.05 7.37
N PHE A 80 6.43 5.99 8.13
CA PHE A 80 7.72 6.62 7.81
C PHE A 80 8.88 5.63 7.81
N ILE A 81 8.93 4.72 8.81
CA ILE A 81 9.94 3.66 8.85
C ILE A 81 9.82 2.76 7.62
N GLY A 82 8.60 2.35 7.25
CA GLY A 82 8.35 1.58 6.04
C GLY A 82 8.81 2.31 4.78
N GLY A 83 8.52 3.60 4.66
CA GLY A 83 8.97 4.44 3.55
C GLY A 83 10.49 4.57 3.47
N ALA A 84 11.17 4.74 4.61
CA ALA A 84 12.64 4.82 4.66
C ALA A 84 13.29 3.50 4.23
N ILE A 85 12.83 2.37 4.77
CA ILE A 85 13.30 1.03 4.37
C ILE A 85 13.03 0.79 2.88
N GLY A 86 11.82 1.12 2.42
CA GLY A 86 11.44 0.99 1.02
C GLY A 86 12.33 1.80 0.08
N SER A 87 12.72 3.02 0.47
CA SER A 87 13.61 3.88 -0.33
C SER A 87 15.01 3.29 -0.48
N VAL A 88 15.60 2.79 0.63
CA VAL A 88 16.92 2.15 0.60
C VAL A 88 16.89 0.89 -0.26
N VAL A 89 15.87 0.05 -0.08
CA VAL A 89 15.70 -1.18 -0.86
C VAL A 89 15.47 -0.87 -2.34
N ALA A 90 14.63 0.11 -2.68
CA ALA A 90 14.34 0.47 -4.06
C ALA A 90 15.58 0.92 -4.83
N SER A 91 16.45 1.72 -4.20
CA SER A 91 17.73 2.14 -4.82
C SER A 91 18.62 0.93 -5.14
N ALA A 92 18.82 0.04 -4.16
CA ALA A 92 19.66 -1.13 -4.34
C ALA A 92 19.11 -2.10 -5.41
N LEU A 93 17.79 -2.26 -5.48
CA LEU A 93 17.14 -3.10 -6.49
C LEU A 93 17.31 -2.54 -7.90
N TYR A 94 17.20 -1.21 -8.04
CA TYR A 94 17.40 -0.56 -9.33
C TYR A 94 18.82 -0.75 -9.84
N ASP A 95 19.82 -0.59 -8.98
CA ASP A 95 21.23 -0.71 -9.37
C ASP A 95 21.59 -2.13 -9.80
N HIS A 96 21.04 -3.15 -9.15
CA HIS A 96 21.37 -4.55 -9.44
C HIS A 96 20.56 -5.18 -10.58
N GLY A 97 19.35 -4.71 -10.86
CA GLY A 97 18.51 -5.33 -11.88
C GLY A 97 17.44 -4.43 -12.50
N GLY A 98 17.57 -3.12 -12.30
CA GLY A 98 16.72 -2.11 -12.92
C GLY A 98 15.27 -2.20 -12.47
N TRP A 99 14.39 -1.73 -13.35
CA TRP A 99 12.97 -1.57 -13.06
C TRP A 99 12.24 -2.89 -12.75
N VAL A 100 12.65 -4.00 -13.38
CA VAL A 100 11.99 -5.30 -13.20
C VAL A 100 12.06 -5.78 -11.75
N TRP A 101 13.20 -5.57 -11.08
CA TRP A 101 13.35 -5.93 -9.67
C TRP A 101 12.54 -5.04 -8.74
N ILE A 102 12.39 -3.75 -9.07
CA ILE A 102 11.46 -2.85 -8.37
C ILE A 102 10.02 -3.39 -8.49
N VAL A 103 9.60 -3.82 -9.68
CA VAL A 103 8.25 -4.38 -9.89
C VAL A 103 8.05 -5.64 -9.07
N ILE A 104 8.98 -6.59 -9.15
CA ILE A 104 8.87 -7.87 -8.42
C ILE A 104 8.79 -7.62 -6.91
N VAL A 105 9.74 -6.89 -6.35
CA VAL A 105 9.78 -6.67 -4.89
C VAL A 105 8.66 -5.74 -4.45
N GLY A 106 8.33 -4.73 -5.24
CA GLY A 106 7.22 -3.80 -5.01
C GLY A 106 5.86 -4.51 -4.94
N SER A 107 5.64 -5.55 -5.76
CA SER A 107 4.43 -6.38 -5.70
C SER A 107 4.42 -7.36 -4.52
N VAL A 108 5.57 -7.78 -3.98
CA VAL A 108 5.65 -8.73 -2.86
C VAL A 108 5.07 -8.14 -1.57
N PHE A 109 5.38 -6.89 -1.23
CA PHE A 109 4.89 -6.24 0.00
C PHE A 109 3.35 -6.20 0.12
N PRO A 110 2.58 -5.71 -0.88
CA PRO A 110 1.13 -5.73 -0.83
C PRO A 110 0.57 -7.15 -0.86
N VAL A 111 1.23 -8.11 -1.53
CA VAL A 111 0.84 -9.53 -1.47
C VAL A 111 1.00 -10.10 -0.06
N LEU A 112 2.11 -9.81 0.63
CA LEU A 112 2.30 -10.22 2.03
C LEU A 112 1.25 -9.58 2.95
N ALA A 113 0.95 -8.30 2.75
CA ALA A 113 -0.10 -7.61 3.50
C ALA A 113 -1.47 -8.26 3.27
N LEU A 114 -1.79 -8.59 2.01
CA LEU A 114 -3.02 -9.30 1.64
C LEU A 114 -3.10 -10.69 2.28
N LEU A 115 -2.02 -11.46 2.26
CA LEU A 115 -1.96 -12.80 2.88
C LEU A 115 -2.14 -12.71 4.40
N GLY A 116 -1.48 -11.74 5.06
CA GLY A 116 -1.65 -11.49 6.49
C GLY A 116 -3.10 -11.11 6.84
N PHE A 117 -3.70 -10.24 6.03
CA PHE A 117 -5.09 -9.84 6.18
C PHE A 117 -6.07 -11.02 6.03
N LEU A 118 -5.87 -11.86 5.01
CA LEU A 118 -6.67 -13.07 4.80
C LEU A 118 -6.51 -14.09 5.94
N ARG A 119 -5.30 -14.24 6.47
CA ARG A 119 -5.02 -15.14 7.60
C ARG A 119 -5.73 -14.68 8.88
N ASN A 120 -5.71 -13.38 9.17
CA ASN A 120 -6.40 -12.81 10.33
C ASN A 120 -7.92 -12.66 10.11
N SER A 121 -8.42 -13.02 8.93
CA SER A 121 -9.83 -12.98 8.57
C SER A 121 -10.53 -14.34 8.66
N ARG A 122 -9.82 -15.40 9.05
CA ARG A 122 -10.45 -16.67 9.41
C ARG A 122 -11.14 -16.52 10.77
N PRO A 123 -12.41 -16.97 10.91
CA PRO A 123 -13.19 -16.84 12.15
C PRO A 123 -12.56 -17.59 13.32
#